data_AF-A0A1W9QHY5-F1
#
_entry.id   AF-A0A1W9QHY5-F1
#
_cell.length_a   1.000
_cell.length_b   1.000
_cell.length_c   1.000
_cell.angle_alpha   90.00
_cell.angle_beta   90.00
_cell.angle_gamma   90.00
#
_symmetry.space_group_name_H-M   'P 1'
#
loop_
_entity.id
_entity.type
_entity.pdbx_description
1 polymer ?
#
loop_
_entity_poly.entity_id
_entity_poly.type
_entity_poly.pdbx_seq_one_letter_code
_entity_poly.pdbx_strand_id
1 'polypeptide(L)'
;MKLRAALSAALVLCGAVALAPSAPAFPHTLSKGETLASLSKRYYGTPQFERVLSTVNALDRGGPRALAPGMILEIPAHSYVRVAPGDTWQSLAEVHLGHPERATTLAQQNDSEPWLTPEIGRVIRLPYNLSWVLSGDESLATLAYRFMGSTKRAYELAVYNQLKDGKLKAGQVLLIPLKDLTLTLEGESAAARGCQPEAALRDEQALRAQAQAQAELAELYLDVRAGRYTRALTRAAELRALGNLPKPKQVELLVLELEAQVAFDAVGPARSTCETLRELAPDYRFDPIETSPKILDACPAKDEPKNP
;
A
#
# COMPACT_ATOMS: atom_id res chain seq x y z
N MET A 1 -32.14 61.89 -34.74
CA MET A 1 -33.06 60.76 -34.44
C MET A 1 -32.75 59.61 -35.40
N LYS A 2 -32.07 58.55 -34.93
CA LYS A 2 -32.13 57.15 -35.42
C LYS A 2 -31.02 56.33 -34.71
N LEU A 3 -31.47 55.51 -33.76
CA LEU A 3 -30.70 54.48 -33.07
C LEU A 3 -30.32 53.34 -34.03
N ARG A 4 -29.11 52.78 -33.86
CA ARG A 4 -28.78 51.36 -34.15
C ARG A 4 -27.68 50.93 -33.16
N ALA A 5 -28.06 50.44 -31.99
CA ALA A 5 -28.20 49.01 -31.66
C ALA A 5 -26.85 48.27 -31.68
N ALA A 6 -26.23 48.19 -30.50
CA ALA A 6 -25.01 47.42 -30.24
C ALA A 6 -25.33 45.92 -30.24
N LEU A 7 -24.58 45.15 -31.04
CA LEU A 7 -24.56 43.69 -30.92
C LEU A 7 -23.64 43.32 -29.73
N SER A 8 -24.25 42.90 -28.63
CA SER A 8 -23.54 42.22 -27.55
C SER A 8 -23.26 40.78 -27.98
N ALA A 9 -21.99 40.47 -28.25
CA ALA A 9 -21.54 39.09 -28.40
C ALA A 9 -21.52 38.44 -27.01
N ALA A 10 -22.51 37.59 -26.74
CA ALA A 10 -22.51 36.73 -25.57
C ALA A 10 -21.46 35.62 -25.77
N LEU A 11 -20.31 35.77 -25.13
CA LEU A 11 -19.28 34.75 -25.04
C LEU A 11 -19.79 33.65 -24.11
N VAL A 12 -20.36 32.58 -24.69
CA VAL A 12 -20.69 31.37 -23.94
C VAL A 12 -19.38 30.67 -23.60
N LEU A 13 -18.91 30.90 -22.38
CA LEU A 13 -17.80 30.16 -21.79
C LEU A 13 -18.31 28.74 -21.49
N CYS A 14 -18.19 27.82 -22.45
CA CYS A 14 -18.31 26.39 -22.17
C CYS A 14 -17.18 26.01 -21.20
N GLY A 15 -17.50 25.93 -19.92
CA GLY A 15 -16.60 25.37 -18.91
C GLY A 15 -16.37 23.90 -19.21
N ALA A 16 -15.26 23.59 -19.89
CA ALA A 16 -14.73 22.24 -19.91
C ALA A 16 -14.29 21.90 -18.49
N VAL A 17 -15.13 21.17 -17.77
CA VAL A 17 -14.73 20.51 -16.52
C VAL A 17 -13.65 19.50 -16.91
N ALA A 18 -12.39 19.91 -16.81
CA ALA A 18 -11.27 18.99 -16.93
C ALA A 18 -11.34 18.09 -15.70
N LEU A 19 -11.79 16.85 -15.89
CA LEU A 19 -11.56 15.77 -14.92
C LEU A 19 -10.06 15.75 -14.64
N ALA A 20 -9.69 16.05 -13.40
CA ALA A 20 -8.30 15.99 -12.96
C ALA A 20 -7.80 14.55 -13.14
N PRO A 21 -6.59 14.35 -13.67
CA PRO A 21 -6.00 13.02 -13.70
C PRO A 21 -5.91 12.48 -12.25
N SER A 22 -6.21 11.20 -12.07
CA SER A 22 -6.07 10.50 -10.79
C SER A 22 -4.93 9.48 -10.88
N ALA A 23 -4.18 9.37 -9.78
CA ALA A 23 -3.17 8.34 -9.67
C ALA A 23 -3.84 6.96 -9.50
N PRO A 24 -3.23 5.86 -10.01
CA PRO A 24 -3.73 4.51 -9.79
C PRO A 24 -3.65 4.09 -8.31
N ALA A 25 -2.86 4.78 -7.50
CA ALA A 25 -2.89 4.69 -6.05
C ALA A 25 -2.36 5.99 -5.44
N PHE A 26 -2.63 6.22 -4.17
CA PHE A 26 -2.10 7.36 -3.42
C PHE A 26 -1.71 6.92 -2.01
N PRO A 27 -0.72 7.56 -1.36
CA PRO A 27 -0.35 7.17 -0.01
C PRO A 27 -1.33 7.72 1.04
N HIS A 28 -1.42 7.00 2.15
CA HIS A 28 -2.06 7.44 3.38
C HIS A 28 -1.17 7.12 4.58
N THR A 29 -0.84 8.12 5.38
CA THR A 29 -0.12 7.91 6.64
C THR A 29 -1.09 7.52 7.74
N LEU A 30 -0.91 6.32 8.30
CA LEU A 30 -1.77 5.82 9.36
C LEU A 30 -1.71 6.69 10.61
N SER A 31 -2.88 7.13 11.06
CA SER A 31 -3.06 7.83 12.33
C SER A 31 -3.28 6.85 13.48
N LYS A 32 -3.12 7.33 14.72
CA LYS A 32 -3.38 6.52 15.92
C LYS A 32 -4.85 6.07 15.95
N GLY A 33 -5.07 4.76 16.03
CA GLY A 33 -6.41 4.16 16.11
C GLY A 33 -7.11 3.96 14.77
N GLU A 34 -6.50 4.35 13.65
CA GLU A 34 -7.02 3.97 12.33
C GLU A 34 -6.82 2.47 12.07
N THR A 35 -7.81 1.87 11.42
CA THR A 35 -7.84 0.47 10.99
C THR A 35 -8.01 0.40 9.47
N LEU A 36 -7.65 -0.73 8.85
CA LEU A 36 -7.89 -0.92 7.42
C LEU A 36 -9.39 -0.88 7.09
N ALA A 37 -10.24 -1.46 7.94
CA ALA A 37 -11.70 -1.33 7.80
C ALA A 37 -12.18 0.13 7.84
N SER A 38 -11.66 0.96 8.76
CA SER A 38 -12.05 2.38 8.82
C SER A 38 -11.55 3.16 7.61
N LEU A 39 -10.34 2.89 7.12
CA LEU A 39 -9.82 3.50 5.89
C LEU A 39 -10.61 3.07 4.66
N SER A 40 -10.94 1.79 4.57
CA SER A 40 -11.78 1.26 3.50
C SER A 40 -13.14 1.95 3.47
N LYS A 41 -13.78 2.11 4.64
CA LYS A 41 -15.04 2.86 4.75
C LYS A 41 -14.88 4.33 4.36
N ARG A 42 -13.78 4.97 4.76
CA ARG A 42 -13.48 6.38 4.47
C ARG A 42 -13.29 6.62 2.97
N TYR A 43 -12.45 5.83 2.32
CA TYR A 43 -12.07 6.06 0.91
C TYR A 43 -12.95 5.36 -0.11
N TYR A 44 -13.61 4.25 0.25
CA TYR A 44 -14.46 3.48 -0.67
C TYR A 44 -15.93 3.39 -0.23
N GLY A 45 -16.29 3.97 0.92
CA GLY A 45 -17.65 3.95 1.45
C GLY A 45 -18.08 2.63 2.09
N THR A 46 -17.25 1.59 2.02
CA THR A 46 -17.54 0.24 2.54
C THR A 46 -16.31 -0.37 3.22
N PRO A 47 -16.44 -1.13 4.32
CA PRO A 47 -15.32 -1.83 4.94
C PRO A 47 -14.82 -3.05 4.13
N GLN A 48 -15.56 -3.47 3.09
CA GLN A 48 -15.26 -4.72 2.34
C GLN A 48 -13.89 -4.70 1.63
N PHE A 49 -13.35 -3.53 1.30
CA PHE A 49 -12.04 -3.38 0.67
C PHE A 49 -10.87 -3.39 1.67
N GLU A 50 -11.12 -3.61 2.96
CA GLU A 50 -10.06 -3.86 3.96
C GLU A 50 -9.06 -4.92 3.48
N ARG A 51 -9.55 -6.00 2.89
CA ARG A 51 -8.70 -7.09 2.40
C ARG A 51 -7.84 -6.68 1.21
N VAL A 52 -8.36 -5.82 0.34
CA VAL A 52 -7.58 -5.23 -0.77
C VAL A 52 -6.46 -4.39 -0.20
N LEU A 53 -6.77 -3.50 0.76
CA LEU A 53 -5.76 -2.66 1.42
C LEU A 53 -4.69 -3.50 2.13
N SER A 54 -5.11 -4.55 2.84
CA SER A 54 -4.18 -5.49 3.49
C SER A 54 -3.25 -6.15 2.47
N THR A 55 -3.76 -6.57 1.33
CA THR A 55 -2.99 -7.27 0.30
C THR A 55 -2.01 -6.35 -0.42
N VAL A 56 -2.46 -5.17 -0.85
CA VAL A 56 -1.62 -4.18 -1.57
C VAL A 56 -0.44 -3.75 -0.73
N ASN A 57 -0.63 -3.68 0.59
CA ASN A 57 0.40 -3.29 1.54
C ASN A 57 1.15 -4.50 2.15
N ALA A 58 0.99 -5.71 1.59
CA ALA A 58 1.63 -6.95 2.04
C ALA A 58 1.44 -7.28 3.53
N LEU A 59 0.31 -6.88 4.11
CA LEU A 59 0.00 -7.03 5.53
C LEU A 59 -0.63 -8.39 5.86
N ASP A 60 -1.15 -9.09 4.87
CA ASP A 60 -1.80 -10.40 5.03
C ASP A 60 -0.81 -11.55 5.29
N ARG A 61 0.47 -11.35 4.96
CA ARG A 61 1.55 -12.33 5.19
C ARG A 61 2.36 -12.08 6.47
N GLY A 62 2.14 -10.95 7.16
CA GLY A 62 3.00 -10.43 8.23
C GLY A 62 2.59 -10.75 9.68
N GLY A 63 1.50 -11.49 9.91
CA GLY A 63 1.00 -11.77 11.26
C GLY A 63 0.51 -10.51 12.05
N PRO A 64 0.07 -10.67 13.30
CA PRO A 64 -0.72 -9.67 14.06
C PRO A 64 -0.06 -8.31 14.39
N ARG A 65 1.16 -8.03 13.92
CA ARG A 65 1.90 -6.77 14.18
C ARG A 65 1.88 -5.78 13.00
N ALA A 66 1.02 -6.00 12.01
CA ALA A 66 1.13 -5.39 10.68
C ALA A 66 0.74 -3.90 10.57
N LEU A 67 0.03 -3.30 11.54
CA LEU A 67 -0.45 -1.91 11.42
C LEU A 67 0.10 -1.03 12.54
N ALA A 68 0.82 0.01 12.15
CA ALA A 68 1.51 0.94 13.03
C ALA A 68 1.16 2.39 12.67
N PRO A 69 0.83 3.26 13.65
CA PRO A 69 0.74 4.69 13.40
C PRO A 69 2.05 5.23 12.80
N GLY A 70 1.94 6.10 11.80
CA GLY A 70 3.05 6.65 11.04
C GLY A 70 3.49 5.81 9.84
N MET A 71 3.00 4.58 9.69
CA MET A 71 3.24 3.78 8.49
C MET A 71 2.48 4.37 7.30
N ILE A 72 3.14 4.40 6.15
CA ILE A 72 2.56 4.85 4.89
C ILE A 72 1.96 3.63 4.20
N LEU A 73 0.66 3.72 3.93
CA LEU A 73 -0.10 2.74 3.16
C LEU A 73 -0.33 3.25 1.75
N GLU A 74 -0.20 2.39 0.76
CA GLU A 74 -0.73 2.63 -0.57
C GLU A 74 -2.25 2.34 -0.58
N ILE A 75 -3.03 3.32 -1.02
CA ILE A 75 -4.48 3.23 -1.20
C ILE A 75 -4.76 3.14 -2.70
N PRO A 76 -5.20 1.98 -3.21
CA PRO A 76 -5.58 1.80 -4.61
C PRO A 76 -6.67 2.77 -5.06
N ALA A 77 -6.62 3.15 -6.32
CA ALA A 77 -7.61 3.98 -6.97
C ALA A 77 -7.74 3.58 -8.45
N HIS A 78 -8.84 3.98 -9.09
CA HIS A 78 -8.90 3.95 -10.55
C HIS A 78 -8.03 5.06 -11.12
N SER A 79 -7.37 4.77 -12.23
CA SER A 79 -6.77 5.78 -13.09
C SER A 79 -7.68 6.05 -14.28
N TYR A 80 -7.45 7.19 -14.93
CA TYR A 80 -8.20 7.60 -16.11
C TYR A 80 -7.26 7.92 -17.26
N VAL A 81 -7.70 7.61 -18.48
CA VAL A 81 -7.00 8.03 -19.70
C VAL A 81 -8.00 8.65 -20.67
N ARG A 82 -7.55 9.67 -21.39
CA ARG A 82 -8.34 10.30 -22.46
C ARG A 82 -8.02 9.62 -23.77
N VAL A 83 -9.06 9.16 -24.47
CA VAL A 83 -8.95 8.50 -25.77
C VAL A 83 -8.41 9.49 -26.79
N ALA A 84 -7.30 9.14 -27.42
CA ALA A 84 -6.67 9.87 -28.52
C ALA A 84 -7.18 9.39 -29.88
N PRO A 85 -7.02 10.18 -30.95
CA PRO A 85 -7.32 9.73 -32.31
C PRO A 85 -6.53 8.47 -32.68
N GLY A 86 -7.23 7.43 -33.16
CA GLY A 86 -6.63 6.15 -33.54
C GLY A 86 -6.54 5.12 -32.42
N ASP A 87 -6.91 5.47 -31.19
CA ASP A 87 -6.98 4.51 -30.10
C ASP A 87 -8.05 3.44 -30.34
N THR A 88 -7.71 2.21 -29.97
CA THR A 88 -8.62 1.07 -29.91
C THR A 88 -8.62 0.53 -28.49
N TRP A 89 -9.62 -0.26 -28.11
CA TRP A 89 -9.58 -0.95 -26.81
C TRP A 89 -8.36 -1.86 -26.67
N GLN A 90 -7.87 -2.44 -27.78
CA GLN A 90 -6.68 -3.28 -27.80
C GLN A 90 -5.41 -2.48 -27.55
N SER A 91 -5.20 -1.36 -28.25
CA SER A 91 -4.02 -0.51 -28.03
C SER A 91 -4.01 0.08 -26.61
N LEU A 92 -5.16 0.53 -26.12
CA LEU A 92 -5.30 1.04 -24.76
C LEU A 92 -5.03 -0.03 -23.70
N ALA A 93 -5.52 -1.25 -23.92
CA ALA A 93 -5.27 -2.38 -23.01
C ALA A 93 -3.80 -2.85 -23.07
N GLU A 94 -3.16 -2.82 -24.23
CA GLU A 94 -1.74 -3.12 -24.37
C GLU A 94 -0.90 -2.12 -23.59
N VAL A 95 -1.12 -0.82 -23.80
CA VAL A 95 -0.35 0.25 -23.16
C VAL A 95 -0.59 0.31 -21.65
N HIS A 96 -1.85 0.29 -21.20
CA HIS A 96 -2.18 0.56 -19.80
C HIS A 96 -2.40 -0.68 -18.96
N LEU A 97 -2.86 -1.76 -19.58
CA LEU A 97 -3.11 -3.02 -18.89
C LEU A 97 -2.06 -4.07 -19.21
N GLY A 98 -1.09 -3.79 -20.10
CA GLY A 98 0.03 -4.67 -20.44
C GLY A 98 -0.27 -5.80 -21.42
N HIS A 99 -1.50 -5.90 -21.95
CA HIS A 99 -1.83 -6.90 -22.98
C HIS A 99 -3.12 -6.56 -23.76
N PRO A 100 -3.16 -6.74 -25.09
CA PRO A 100 -4.33 -6.41 -25.91
C PRO A 100 -5.58 -7.26 -25.59
N GLU A 101 -5.44 -8.53 -25.19
CA GLU A 101 -6.61 -9.36 -24.81
C GLU A 101 -7.37 -8.86 -23.57
N ARG A 102 -6.81 -7.91 -22.82
CA ARG A 102 -7.51 -7.25 -21.70
C ARG A 102 -8.52 -6.21 -22.17
N ALA A 103 -8.58 -5.93 -23.48
CA ALA A 103 -9.52 -5.01 -24.11
C ALA A 103 -10.99 -5.28 -23.77
N THR A 104 -11.40 -6.56 -23.73
CA THR A 104 -12.78 -6.94 -23.40
C THR A 104 -13.17 -6.46 -22.01
N THR A 105 -12.30 -6.68 -21.01
CA THR A 105 -12.55 -6.20 -19.64
C THR A 105 -12.57 -4.68 -19.58
N LEU A 106 -11.67 -4.02 -20.32
CA LEU A 106 -11.59 -2.56 -20.35
C LEU A 106 -12.84 -1.92 -20.97
N ALA A 107 -13.29 -2.43 -22.12
CA ALA A 107 -14.48 -1.94 -22.80
C ALA A 107 -15.74 -2.11 -21.94
N GLN A 108 -15.94 -3.31 -21.39
CA GLN A 108 -17.09 -3.62 -20.54
C GLN A 108 -17.14 -2.76 -19.28
N GLN A 109 -15.99 -2.47 -18.65
CA GLN A 109 -15.92 -1.56 -17.49
C GLN A 109 -16.34 -0.12 -17.80
N ASN A 110 -16.28 0.26 -19.08
CA ASN A 110 -16.63 1.58 -19.59
C ASN A 110 -17.93 1.56 -20.41
N ASP A 111 -18.81 0.59 -20.12
CA ASP A 111 -20.13 0.44 -20.74
C ASP A 111 -20.06 0.41 -22.28
N SER A 112 -19.05 -0.30 -22.80
CA SER A 112 -18.79 -0.45 -24.23
C SER A 112 -18.46 -1.90 -24.58
N GLU A 113 -18.38 -2.18 -25.87
CA GLU A 113 -18.05 -3.49 -26.40
C GLU A 113 -16.67 -3.48 -27.06
N PRO A 114 -15.91 -4.59 -27.00
CA PRO A 114 -14.53 -4.63 -27.48
C PRO A 114 -14.36 -4.42 -28.99
N TRP A 115 -15.41 -4.65 -29.78
CA TRP A 115 -15.42 -4.42 -31.23
C TRP A 115 -15.82 -3.00 -31.63
N LEU A 116 -16.27 -2.18 -30.67
CA LEU A 116 -16.55 -0.76 -30.91
C LEU A 116 -15.28 0.06 -30.72
N THR A 117 -15.14 1.14 -31.49
CA THR A 117 -14.06 2.09 -31.28
C THR A 117 -14.39 3.01 -30.10
N PRO A 118 -13.47 3.23 -29.15
CA PRO A 118 -13.70 4.21 -28.08
C PRO A 118 -13.86 5.61 -28.67
N GLU A 119 -14.78 6.39 -28.12
CA GLU A 119 -15.04 7.75 -28.59
C GLU A 119 -13.85 8.67 -28.33
N ILE A 120 -13.38 9.37 -29.36
CA ILE A 120 -12.25 10.28 -29.26
C ILE A 120 -12.54 11.38 -28.22
N GLY A 121 -11.58 11.64 -27.34
CA GLY A 121 -11.70 12.64 -26.29
C GLY A 121 -12.48 12.15 -25.06
N ARG A 122 -13.15 10.99 -25.11
CA ARG A 122 -13.79 10.38 -23.95
C ARG A 122 -12.74 10.04 -22.90
N VAL A 123 -13.08 10.27 -21.64
CA VAL A 123 -12.26 9.81 -20.51
C VAL A 123 -12.75 8.41 -20.15
N ILE A 124 -11.85 7.44 -20.22
CA ILE A 124 -12.13 6.06 -19.84
C ILE A 124 -11.46 5.74 -18.51
N ARG A 125 -12.14 4.90 -17.74
CA ARG A 125 -11.70 4.41 -16.44
C ARG A 125 -10.90 3.12 -16.61
N LEU A 126 -9.73 3.07 -16.00
CA LEU A 126 -8.86 1.90 -15.96
C LEU A 126 -9.04 1.17 -14.61
N PRO A 127 -9.11 -0.17 -14.58
CA PRO A 127 -9.11 -0.93 -13.33
C PRO A 127 -7.76 -0.79 -12.62
N TYR A 128 -7.77 -0.87 -11.28
CA TYR A 128 -6.55 -1.11 -10.54
C TYR A 128 -6.15 -2.59 -10.67
N ASN A 129 -4.95 -2.87 -11.16
CA ASN A 129 -4.44 -4.22 -11.33
C ASN A 129 -3.70 -4.68 -10.07
N LEU A 130 -4.42 -5.37 -9.19
CA LEU A 130 -3.82 -6.00 -8.02
C LEU A 130 -2.96 -7.18 -8.45
N SER A 131 -1.67 -7.17 -8.10
CA SER A 131 -0.74 -8.27 -8.34
C SER A 131 -0.79 -9.28 -7.19
N TRP A 132 -1.13 -10.53 -7.48
CA TRP A 132 -1.21 -11.61 -6.50
C TRP A 132 -0.23 -12.74 -6.84
N VAL A 133 0.64 -13.11 -5.90
CA VAL A 133 1.54 -14.26 -6.06
C VAL A 133 0.87 -15.50 -5.49
N LEU A 134 0.58 -16.47 -6.35
CA LEU A 134 -0.12 -17.70 -6.00
C LEU A 134 0.70 -18.58 -5.04
N SER A 135 0.07 -19.03 -3.95
CA SER A 135 0.70 -19.98 -2.99
C SER A 135 0.63 -21.44 -3.44
N GLY A 136 -0.38 -21.80 -4.25
CA GLY A 136 -0.56 -23.14 -4.83
C GLY A 136 -1.75 -23.93 -4.30
N ASP A 137 -2.37 -23.49 -3.21
CA ASP A 137 -3.61 -24.03 -2.62
C ASP A 137 -4.88 -23.26 -3.03
N GLU A 138 -4.72 -22.24 -3.87
CA GLU A 138 -5.75 -21.30 -4.26
C GLU A 138 -6.38 -21.67 -5.60
N SER A 139 -7.66 -21.31 -5.79
CA SER A 139 -8.36 -21.45 -7.06
C SER A 139 -8.79 -20.09 -7.61
N LEU A 140 -9.08 -20.01 -8.91
CA LEU A 140 -9.65 -18.79 -9.51
C LEU A 140 -10.98 -18.39 -8.86
N ALA A 141 -11.80 -19.36 -8.44
CA ALA A 141 -13.06 -19.11 -7.77
C ALA A 141 -12.87 -18.48 -6.37
N THR A 142 -11.91 -18.98 -5.60
CA THR A 142 -11.60 -18.43 -4.27
C THR A 142 -11.01 -17.02 -4.39
N LEU A 143 -10.15 -16.77 -5.37
CA LEU A 143 -9.58 -15.44 -5.62
C LEU A 143 -10.64 -14.44 -6.14
N ALA A 144 -11.49 -14.87 -7.07
CA ALA A 144 -12.61 -14.06 -7.55
C ALA A 144 -13.59 -13.71 -6.43
N TYR A 145 -13.93 -14.65 -5.55
CA TYR A 145 -14.74 -14.35 -4.37
C TYR A 145 -14.03 -13.36 -3.43
N ARG A 146 -12.75 -13.62 -3.14
CA ARG A 146 -11.94 -12.86 -2.19
C ARG A 146 -11.80 -11.38 -2.57
N PHE A 147 -11.61 -11.09 -3.86
CA PHE A 147 -11.26 -9.75 -4.35
C PHE A 147 -12.32 -9.10 -5.25
N MET A 148 -13.18 -9.90 -5.89
CA MET A 148 -14.19 -9.44 -6.85
C MET A 148 -15.62 -9.73 -6.36
N GLY A 149 -15.78 -10.25 -5.13
CA GLY A 149 -17.05 -10.46 -4.45
C GLY A 149 -17.90 -11.64 -4.95
N SER A 150 -17.47 -12.36 -5.99
CA SER A 150 -18.27 -13.44 -6.58
C SER A 150 -17.39 -14.51 -7.23
N THR A 151 -17.66 -15.78 -6.91
CA THR A 151 -17.02 -16.94 -7.53
C THR A 151 -17.30 -17.03 -9.03
N LYS A 152 -18.43 -16.48 -9.51
CA LYS A 152 -18.82 -16.49 -10.93
C LYS A 152 -17.86 -15.69 -11.82
N ARG A 153 -17.05 -14.81 -11.23
CA ARG A 153 -16.07 -13.98 -11.92
C ARG A 153 -14.72 -14.66 -12.13
N ALA A 154 -14.60 -15.94 -11.74
CA ALA A 154 -13.42 -16.76 -12.00
C ALA A 154 -13.06 -16.84 -13.49
N TYR A 155 -14.07 -16.91 -14.37
CA TYR A 155 -13.87 -16.88 -15.81
C TYR A 155 -13.24 -15.56 -16.28
N GLU A 156 -13.70 -14.42 -15.75
CA GLU A 156 -13.11 -13.12 -16.07
C GLU A 156 -11.62 -13.08 -15.71
N LEU A 157 -11.25 -13.62 -14.55
CA LEU A 157 -9.84 -13.73 -14.14
C LEU A 157 -9.04 -14.64 -15.07
N ALA A 158 -9.61 -15.77 -15.49
CA ALA A 158 -8.95 -16.69 -16.42
C ALA A 158 -8.62 -16.00 -17.74
N VAL A 159 -9.59 -15.31 -18.34
CA VAL A 159 -9.42 -14.57 -19.60
C VAL A 159 -8.45 -13.41 -19.42
N TYR A 160 -8.60 -12.62 -18.36
CA TYR A 160 -7.75 -11.46 -18.08
C TYR A 160 -6.26 -11.81 -17.92
N ASN A 161 -6.00 -13.02 -17.43
CA ASN A 161 -4.65 -13.57 -17.21
C ASN A 161 -4.21 -14.60 -18.27
N GLN A 162 -4.99 -14.76 -19.35
CA GLN A 162 -4.65 -15.63 -20.48
C GLN A 162 -4.38 -17.10 -20.05
N LEU A 163 -5.11 -17.57 -19.05
CA LEU A 163 -4.89 -18.89 -18.48
C LEU A 163 -5.51 -19.96 -19.39
N LYS A 164 -4.66 -20.61 -20.18
CA LYS A 164 -5.02 -21.80 -20.94
C LYS A 164 -5.28 -22.97 -19.96
N ASP A 165 -6.43 -23.61 -20.10
CA ASP A 165 -6.93 -24.71 -19.25
C ASP A 165 -7.18 -24.38 -17.76
N GLY A 166 -7.13 -23.10 -17.37
CA GLY A 166 -7.41 -22.67 -15.98
C GLY A 166 -6.40 -23.17 -14.93
N LYS A 167 -5.26 -23.71 -15.35
CA LYS A 167 -4.24 -24.24 -14.44
C LYS A 167 -3.46 -23.11 -13.78
N LEU A 168 -3.50 -23.08 -12.46
CA LEU A 168 -2.70 -22.19 -11.64
C LEU A 168 -1.39 -22.87 -11.24
N LYS A 169 -0.29 -22.12 -11.27
CA LYS A 169 1.02 -22.57 -10.79
C LYS A 169 1.40 -21.77 -9.55
N ALA A 170 1.89 -22.45 -8.52
CA ALA A 170 2.49 -21.78 -7.38
C ALA A 170 3.63 -20.85 -7.84
N GLY A 171 3.73 -19.67 -7.24
CA GLY A 171 4.70 -18.62 -7.60
C GLY A 171 4.35 -17.79 -8.83
N GLN A 172 3.32 -18.16 -9.62
CA GLN A 172 2.86 -17.33 -10.73
C GLN A 172 2.17 -16.06 -10.21
N VAL A 173 2.43 -14.93 -10.87
CA VAL A 173 1.73 -13.66 -10.63
C VAL A 173 0.42 -13.65 -11.41
N LEU A 174 -0.68 -13.45 -10.69
CA LEU A 174 -2.02 -13.23 -11.22
C LEU A 174 -2.39 -11.75 -11.07
N LEU A 175 -2.86 -11.13 -12.15
CA LEU A 175 -3.42 -9.77 -12.11
C LEU A 175 -4.93 -9.83 -11.89
N ILE A 176 -5.40 -9.14 -10.86
CA ILE A 176 -6.80 -9.09 -10.48
C ILE A 176 -7.31 -7.67 -10.77
N PRO A 177 -8.16 -7.47 -11.80
CA PRO A 177 -8.68 -6.16 -12.16
C PRO A 177 -9.79 -5.75 -11.17
N LEU A 178 -9.48 -4.81 -10.27
CA LEU A 178 -10.44 -4.26 -9.31
C LEU A 178 -11.32 -3.19 -9.96
N LYS A 179 -12.35 -3.65 -10.68
CA LYS A 179 -13.27 -2.77 -11.42
C LYS A 179 -14.25 -2.01 -10.52
N ASP A 180 -14.60 -2.61 -9.37
CA ASP A 180 -15.66 -2.11 -8.47
C ASP A 180 -15.12 -1.21 -7.35
N LEU A 181 -13.86 -0.77 -7.47
CA LEU A 181 -13.18 0.07 -6.49
C LEU A 181 -13.70 1.52 -6.56
N THR A 182 -14.94 1.74 -6.13
CA THR A 182 -15.56 3.07 -6.17
C THR A 182 -15.03 3.93 -5.02
N LEU A 183 -14.49 5.10 -5.34
CA LEU A 183 -14.01 6.05 -4.35
C LEU A 183 -15.16 6.92 -3.81
N THR A 184 -15.04 7.35 -2.56
CA THR A 184 -15.83 8.46 -2.01
C THR A 184 -15.28 9.78 -2.55
N LEU A 185 -16.02 10.88 -2.37
CA LEU A 185 -15.52 12.22 -2.69
C LEU A 185 -14.17 12.53 -2.02
N GLU A 186 -13.98 12.04 -0.80
CA GLU A 186 -12.71 12.18 -0.09
C GLU A 186 -11.58 11.36 -0.75
N GLY A 187 -11.88 10.12 -1.16
CA GLY A 187 -10.95 9.27 -1.91
C GLY A 187 -10.58 9.85 -3.27
N GLU A 188 -11.54 10.37 -4.01
CA GLU A 188 -11.30 11.06 -5.29
C GLU A 188 -10.41 12.29 -5.11
N SER A 189 -10.69 13.09 -4.08
CA SER A 189 -9.88 14.25 -3.72
C SER A 189 -8.44 13.85 -3.36
N ALA A 190 -8.25 12.76 -2.63
CA ALA A 190 -6.94 12.24 -2.27
C ALA A 190 -6.17 11.70 -3.49
N ALA A 191 -6.83 10.93 -4.35
CA ALA A 191 -6.24 10.41 -5.58
C ALA A 191 -5.84 11.54 -6.56
N ALA A 192 -6.63 12.61 -6.65
CA ALA A 192 -6.31 13.78 -7.45
C ALA A 192 -5.09 14.56 -6.92
N ARG A 193 -4.92 14.63 -5.58
CA ARG A 193 -3.69 15.20 -4.97
C ARG A 193 -2.47 14.32 -5.25
N GLY A 194 -2.61 13.00 -5.15
CA GLY A 194 -1.53 12.06 -5.43
C GLY A 194 -1.08 12.07 -6.89
N CYS A 195 -1.92 12.52 -7.82
CA CYS A 195 -1.56 12.66 -9.23
C CYS A 195 -0.75 13.94 -9.54
N GLN A 196 -0.60 14.86 -8.59
CA GLN A 196 0.25 16.04 -8.76
C GLN A 196 1.71 15.60 -8.83
N PRO A 197 2.50 16.01 -9.84
CA PRO A 197 3.86 15.48 -10.05
C PRO A 197 4.78 15.58 -8.83
N GLU A 198 4.75 16.71 -8.11
CA GLU A 198 5.56 16.91 -6.91
C GLU A 198 5.12 16.00 -5.74
N ALA A 199 3.80 15.82 -5.57
CA ALA A 199 3.26 14.94 -4.55
C ALA A 199 3.61 13.49 -4.88
N ALA A 200 3.37 13.04 -6.12
CA ALA A 200 3.69 11.70 -6.59
C ALA A 200 5.15 11.33 -6.33
N LEU A 201 6.09 12.22 -6.68
CA LEU A 201 7.52 11.99 -6.48
C LEU A 201 7.88 11.85 -4.98
N ARG A 202 7.37 12.76 -4.15
CA ARG A 202 7.60 12.71 -2.70
C ARG A 202 7.04 11.43 -2.08
N ASP A 203 5.85 11.06 -2.50
CA ASP A 203 5.12 9.90 -2.00
C ASP A 203 5.84 8.60 -2.39
N GLU A 204 6.31 8.50 -3.63
CA GLU A 204 7.15 7.40 -4.13
C GLU A 204 8.48 7.30 -3.35
N GLN A 205 9.14 8.42 -3.09
CA GLN A 205 10.36 8.46 -2.28
C GLN A 205 10.11 7.97 -0.85
N ALA A 206 9.01 8.38 -0.22
CA ALA A 206 8.66 7.99 1.14
C ALA A 206 8.35 6.49 1.25
N LEU A 207 7.58 5.95 0.29
CA LEU A 207 7.28 4.51 0.21
C LEU A 207 8.56 3.69 0.01
N ARG A 208 9.46 4.13 -0.89
CA ARG A 208 10.77 3.48 -1.09
C ARG A 208 11.62 3.50 0.17
N ALA A 209 11.70 4.64 0.87
CA ALA A 209 12.45 4.75 2.11
C ALA A 209 11.90 3.81 3.18
N GLN A 210 10.57 3.70 3.32
CA GLN A 210 9.94 2.75 4.23
C GLN A 210 10.28 1.30 3.86
N ALA A 211 10.18 0.93 2.58
CA ALA A 211 10.48 -0.42 2.12
C ALA A 211 11.94 -0.82 2.36
N GLN A 212 12.88 0.11 2.08
CA GLN A 212 14.30 -0.09 2.36
C GLN A 212 14.55 -0.29 3.86
N ALA A 213 13.99 0.59 4.70
CA ALA A 213 14.17 0.49 6.14
C ALA A 213 13.58 -0.81 6.72
N GLN A 214 12.49 -1.32 6.14
CA GLN A 214 11.92 -2.60 6.53
C GLN A 214 12.79 -3.79 6.10
N ALA A 215 13.42 -3.76 4.91
CA ALA A 215 14.35 -4.78 4.47
C ALA A 215 15.61 -4.83 5.36
N GLU A 216 16.17 -3.66 5.69
CA GLU A 216 17.31 -3.53 6.58
C GLU A 216 17.03 -4.06 7.99
N LEU A 217 15.83 -3.81 8.52
CA LEU A 217 15.43 -4.35 9.82
C LEU A 217 15.30 -5.88 9.81
N ALA A 218 14.84 -6.46 8.70
CA ALA A 218 14.79 -7.91 8.53
C ALA A 218 16.20 -8.53 8.51
N GLU A 219 17.15 -7.90 7.83
CA GLU A 219 18.55 -8.33 7.85
C GLU A 219 19.18 -8.19 9.24
N LEU A 220 18.86 -7.12 9.99
CA LEU A 220 19.29 -6.98 11.38
C LEU A 220 18.80 -8.16 12.23
N TYR A 221 17.53 -8.52 12.11
CA TYR A 221 16.96 -9.67 12.80
C TYR A 221 17.73 -10.96 12.48
N LEU A 222 18.07 -11.19 11.21
CA LEU A 222 18.86 -12.35 10.78
C LEU A 222 20.29 -12.33 11.33
N ASP A 223 20.94 -11.17 11.37
CA ASP A 223 22.28 -11.00 11.94
C ASP A 223 22.29 -11.33 13.45
N VAL A 224 21.30 -10.85 14.22
CA VAL A 224 21.15 -11.17 15.64
C VAL A 224 20.93 -12.66 15.85
N ARG A 225 20.00 -13.26 15.09
CA ARG A 225 19.69 -14.70 15.19
C ARG A 225 20.87 -15.60 14.83
N ALA A 226 21.71 -15.16 13.90
CA ALA A 226 22.89 -15.91 13.48
C ALA A 226 24.14 -15.63 14.35
N GLY A 227 24.03 -14.81 15.41
CA GLY A 227 25.15 -14.47 16.29
C GLY A 227 26.18 -13.53 15.66
N ARG A 228 25.85 -12.84 14.56
CA ARG A 228 26.74 -11.90 13.87
C ARG A 228 26.65 -10.50 14.50
N TYR A 229 26.92 -10.41 15.80
CA TYR A 229 26.62 -9.21 16.60
C TYR A 229 27.37 -7.95 16.14
N THR A 230 28.60 -8.06 15.64
CA THR A 230 29.32 -6.91 15.09
C THR A 230 28.58 -6.30 13.89
N ARG A 231 28.09 -7.13 12.97
CA ARG A 231 27.27 -6.68 11.82
C ARG A 231 25.93 -6.14 12.28
N ALA A 232 25.29 -6.81 13.24
CA ALA A 232 24.01 -6.36 13.81
C ALA A 232 24.13 -4.94 14.40
N LEU A 233 25.17 -4.67 15.19
CA LEU A 233 25.38 -3.34 15.79
C LEU A 233 25.68 -2.26 14.76
N THR A 234 26.49 -2.57 13.74
CA THR A 234 26.73 -1.63 12.63
C THR A 234 25.44 -1.29 11.90
N ARG A 235 24.65 -2.30 11.53
CA ARG A 235 23.38 -2.11 10.83
C ARG A 235 22.35 -1.36 11.69
N ALA A 236 22.30 -1.64 12.99
CA ALA A 236 21.43 -0.91 13.91
C ALA A 236 21.78 0.58 13.97
N ALA A 237 23.07 0.93 14.02
CA ALA A 237 23.53 2.32 13.99
C ALA A 237 23.17 3.03 12.67
N GLU A 238 23.33 2.35 11.54
CA GLU A 238 22.92 2.87 10.21
C GLU A 238 21.41 3.12 10.15
N LEU A 239 20.60 2.17 10.60
CA LEU A 239 19.14 2.31 10.67
C LEU A 239 18.70 3.48 11.57
N ARG A 240 19.38 3.71 12.69
CA ARG A 240 19.11 4.87 13.55
C ARG A 240 19.46 6.18 12.86
N ALA A 241 20.56 6.22 12.11
CA ALA A 241 21.00 7.41 11.37
C ALA A 241 20.01 7.81 10.26
N LEU A 242 19.28 6.84 9.68
CA LEU A 242 18.23 7.11 8.69
C LEU A 242 17.00 7.84 9.26
N GLY A 243 16.74 7.74 10.58
CA GLY A 243 15.75 8.55 11.30
C GLY A 243 14.26 8.38 10.95
N ASN A 244 13.92 7.59 9.93
CA ASN A 244 12.59 7.58 9.30
C ASN A 244 11.76 6.33 9.58
N LEU A 245 12.07 5.57 10.63
CA LEU A 245 11.29 4.39 11.01
C LEU A 245 10.01 4.79 11.77
N PRO A 246 8.83 4.18 11.47
CA PRO A 246 7.65 4.32 12.31
C PRO A 246 7.93 3.86 13.75
N LYS A 247 7.26 4.45 14.75
CA LYS A 247 7.54 4.17 16.18
C LYS A 247 7.62 2.67 16.52
N PRO A 248 6.70 1.79 16.05
CA PRO A 248 6.81 0.36 16.36
C PRO A 248 8.05 -0.31 15.77
N LYS A 249 8.53 0.18 14.62
CA LYS A 249 9.78 -0.30 14.01
C LYS A 249 11.02 0.24 14.71
N GLN A 250 10.96 1.44 15.26
CA GLN A 250 12.00 1.93 16.17
C GLN A 250 12.08 1.08 17.45
N VAL A 251 10.95 0.66 18.01
CA VAL A 251 10.92 -0.26 19.16
C VAL A 251 11.55 -1.60 18.81
N GLU A 252 11.18 -2.18 17.66
CA GLU A 252 11.76 -3.43 17.16
C GLU A 252 13.29 -3.33 16.97
N LEU A 253 13.75 -2.23 16.36
CA LEU A 253 15.17 -1.92 16.22
C LEU A 253 15.89 -1.86 17.57
N LEU A 254 15.35 -1.12 18.56
CA LEU A 254 15.95 -0.97 19.88
C LEU A 254 16.01 -2.30 20.65
N VAL A 255 15.01 -3.17 20.48
CA VAL A 255 15.01 -4.51 21.10
C VAL A 255 16.12 -5.38 20.49
N LEU A 256 16.24 -5.41 19.16
CA LEU A 256 17.30 -6.17 18.48
C LEU A 256 18.70 -5.61 18.78
N GLU A 257 18.83 -4.29 18.87
CA GLU A 257 20.07 -3.62 19.26
C GLU A 257 20.46 -4.00 20.70
N LEU A 258 19.50 -3.98 21.64
CA LEU A 258 19.71 -4.38 23.02
C LEU A 258 20.16 -5.85 23.12
N GLU A 259 19.51 -6.75 22.41
CA GLU A 259 19.89 -8.17 22.31
C GLU A 259 21.34 -8.33 21.83
N ALA A 260 21.72 -7.64 20.76
CA ALA A 260 23.07 -7.70 20.22
C ALA A 260 24.12 -7.11 21.18
N GLN A 261 23.83 -5.98 21.82
CA GLN A 261 24.73 -5.33 22.78
C GLN A 261 24.98 -6.22 23.99
N VAL A 262 23.93 -6.83 24.53
CA VAL A 262 24.04 -7.74 25.67
C VAL A 262 24.79 -9.02 25.30
N ALA A 263 24.55 -9.57 24.11
CA ALA A 263 25.29 -10.74 23.63
C ALA A 263 26.77 -10.45 23.35
N PHE A 264 27.10 -9.19 23.01
CA PHE A 264 28.45 -8.69 22.84
C PHE A 264 29.10 -8.19 24.15
N ASP A 265 28.44 -8.42 25.31
CA ASP A 265 28.84 -7.96 26.64
C ASP A 265 29.06 -6.42 26.75
N ALA A 266 28.40 -5.64 25.90
CA ALA A 266 28.40 -4.18 25.90
C ALA A 266 27.31 -3.61 26.84
N VAL A 267 27.47 -3.82 28.15
CA VAL A 267 26.46 -3.48 29.17
C VAL A 267 26.12 -1.98 29.27
N GLY A 268 27.12 -1.10 29.12
CA GLY A 268 26.90 0.36 29.16
C GLY A 268 25.97 0.83 28.04
N PRO A 269 26.31 0.56 26.77
CA PRO A 269 25.42 0.80 25.63
C PRO A 269 24.04 0.15 25.78
N ALA A 270 23.96 -1.10 26.25
CA ALA A 270 22.70 -1.79 26.50
C ALA A 270 21.77 -1.01 27.44
N ARG A 271 22.29 -0.46 28.54
CA ARG A 271 21.50 0.37 29.46
C ARG A 271 20.99 1.65 28.81
N SER A 272 21.82 2.32 28.02
CA SER A 272 21.41 3.53 27.28
C SER A 272 20.34 3.24 26.21
N THR A 273 20.46 2.11 25.50
CA THR A 273 19.44 1.64 24.55
C THR A 273 18.12 1.35 25.26
N CYS A 274 18.18 0.72 26.44
CA CYS A 274 17.00 0.47 27.28
C CYS A 274 16.31 1.77 27.75
N GLU A 275 17.08 2.79 28.14
CA GLU A 275 16.52 4.11 28.50
C GLU A 275 15.76 4.70 27.30
N THR A 276 16.37 4.68 26.12
CA THR A 276 15.73 5.11 24.86
C THR A 276 14.44 4.32 24.59
N LEU A 277 14.47 3.01 24.78
CA LEU A 277 13.31 2.13 24.59
C LEU A 277 12.16 2.51 25.53
N ARG A 278 12.46 2.83 26.80
CA ARG A 278 11.45 3.22 27.79
C ARG A 278 10.86 4.60 27.52
N GLU A 279 11.66 5.53 27.01
CA GLU A 279 11.16 6.84 26.58
C GLU A 279 10.22 6.71 25.38
N LEU A 280 10.58 5.88 24.41
CA LEU A 280 9.81 5.67 23.20
C LEU A 280 8.53 4.86 23.42
N ALA A 281 8.63 3.80 24.25
CA ALA A 281 7.56 2.84 24.50
C ALA A 281 7.46 2.52 26.02
N PRO A 282 6.87 3.42 26.81
CA PRO A 282 6.79 3.27 28.28
C PRO A 282 5.99 2.05 28.73
N ASP A 283 5.12 1.52 27.87
CA ASP A 283 4.30 0.34 28.11
C ASP A 283 4.97 -0.97 27.67
N TYR A 284 6.13 -0.91 26.99
CA TYR A 284 6.85 -2.11 26.56
C TYR A 284 7.35 -2.89 27.78
N ARG A 285 7.13 -4.21 27.80
CA ARG A 285 7.56 -5.12 28.86
C ARG A 285 8.23 -6.34 28.23
N PHE A 286 9.39 -6.70 28.76
CA PHE A 286 10.02 -7.97 28.45
C PHE A 286 9.30 -9.08 29.22
N ASP A 287 9.06 -10.22 28.55
CA ASP A 287 8.58 -11.42 29.23
C ASP A 287 9.76 -12.07 29.96
N PRO A 288 9.76 -12.15 31.31
CA PRO A 288 10.87 -12.72 32.06
C PRO A 288 11.12 -14.22 31.76
N ILE A 289 10.13 -14.93 31.21
CA ILE A 289 10.23 -16.36 30.87
C ILE A 289 10.92 -16.54 29.51
N GLU A 290 10.57 -15.70 28.53
CA GLU A 290 11.10 -15.80 27.16
C GLU A 290 12.37 -14.96 26.94
N THR A 291 12.65 -13.99 27.82
CA THR A 291 13.76 -13.04 27.67
C THR A 291 15.00 -13.49 28.44
N SER A 292 16.18 -13.36 27.82
CA SER A 292 17.47 -13.66 28.45
C SER A 292 17.67 -12.91 29.78
N PRO A 293 18.14 -13.56 30.86
CA PRO A 293 18.45 -12.89 32.12
C PRO A 293 19.38 -11.69 31.96
N LYS A 294 20.38 -11.78 31.05
CA LYS A 294 21.29 -10.66 30.81
C LYS A 294 20.58 -9.41 30.26
N ILE A 295 19.50 -9.59 29.49
CA ILE A 295 18.70 -8.47 28.97
C ILE A 295 17.86 -7.88 30.11
N LEU A 296 17.27 -8.72 30.97
CA LEU A 296 16.53 -8.27 32.15
C LEU A 296 17.45 -7.51 33.12
N ASP A 297 18.71 -7.92 33.27
CA ASP A 297 19.69 -7.22 34.10
C ASP A 297 20.10 -5.86 33.49
N ALA A 298 20.23 -5.78 32.17
CA ALA A 298 20.53 -4.53 31.47
C ALA A 298 19.32 -3.59 31.38
N CYS A 299 18.11 -4.15 31.36
CA CYS A 299 16.85 -3.43 31.24
C CYS A 299 15.80 -3.94 32.24
N PRO A 300 15.99 -3.68 33.55
CA PRO A 300 15.12 -4.21 34.60
C PRO A 300 13.67 -3.70 34.46
N ALA A 301 12.69 -4.46 34.95
CA ALA A 301 11.34 -3.91 35.06
C ALA A 301 11.37 -2.64 35.94
N LYS A 302 10.57 -1.61 35.60
CA LYS A 302 10.31 -0.54 36.58
C LYS A 302 9.58 -1.19 37.76
N ASP A 303 10.10 -0.98 38.97
CA ASP A 303 9.37 -1.34 40.18
C ASP A 303 7.98 -0.70 40.10
N GLU A 304 6.92 -1.51 40.18
CA GLU A 304 5.59 -0.98 40.47
C GLU A 304 5.69 -0.24 41.82
N PRO A 305 5.17 1.00 41.93
CA PRO A 305 5.06 1.61 43.23
C PRO A 305 4.20 0.66 44.08
N LYS A 306 4.81 0.11 45.14
CA LYS A 306 4.08 -0.62 46.17
C LYS A 306 2.96 0.30 46.63
N ASN A 307 1.73 -0.06 46.31
CA ASN A 307 0.55 0.66 46.76
C ASN A 307 0.61 0.67 48.30
N PRO A 308 0.58 1.86 48.96
CA PRO A 308 0.67 1.94 50.41
C PRO A 308 -0.51 1.24 51.10
#